data_AF-A0A0V0YFW1-F1
#
_entry.id   AF-A0A0V0YFW1-F1
#
_cell.length_a   1.000
_cell.length_b   1.000
_cell.length_c   1.000
_cell.angle_alpha   90.00
_cell.angle_beta   90.00
_cell.angle_gamma   90.00
#
_symmetry.space_group_name_H-M   'P 1'
#
loop_
_entity.id
_entity.type
_entity.pdbx_description
1 polymer ?
#
loop_
_entity_poly.entity_id
_entity_poly.type
_entity_poly.pdbx_seq_one_letter_code
_entity_poly.pdbx_strand_id
1 'polypeptide(L)'
;MDNFKCVSCGESLELDETVLKQDQEQCQNQTTDDSSNSAAPNLHRYELPNYSLFVGPSCGTSLDLSQLPDVSSTADDPQGLGTFFAFTDKLHKLVYDDNSAIEHPMCQSCTDKLLDYFDQTLSEAEQECREYKKILDSLDTVNIDVEAREAEQHLAKLKKDEENIKETLKEVQRVDQNLDLEIEAEQSKLQLLTEQEAKLWRRYRDLRRKAGLKLERYELVPFANYSYLVCLQSGKELRLYTDGGVKFNWHPRFDQAIVAFVDCLCQLEQRIRQLVGVDYNLPYKMRGDKIEDGGNQYSVRTHFNSEERWTKAMKCLLTNLKWALAAILPVEESCTSNTAASSV
;
A
#
# COMPACT_ATOMS: atom_id res chain seq x y z
N MET A 1 37.56 -84.54 -26.70
CA MET A 1 37.08 -83.23 -27.20
C MET A 1 36.13 -82.72 -26.15
N ASP A 2 36.66 -81.94 -25.21
CA ASP A 2 35.85 -81.34 -24.16
C ASP A 2 34.88 -80.34 -24.80
N ASN A 3 33.60 -80.50 -24.49
CA ASN A 3 32.53 -79.71 -25.06
C ASN A 3 32.51 -78.35 -24.36
N PHE A 4 33.37 -77.42 -24.79
CA PHE A 4 33.39 -76.06 -24.26
C PHE A 4 32.01 -75.43 -24.48
N LYS A 5 31.38 -74.95 -23.41
CA LYS A 5 30.07 -74.30 -23.48
C LYS A 5 30.21 -72.85 -23.08
N CYS A 6 29.50 -71.98 -23.79
CA CYS A 6 29.43 -70.58 -23.42
C CYS A 6 28.87 -70.44 -22.00
N VAL A 7 29.58 -69.73 -21.13
CA VAL A 7 29.17 -69.50 -19.74
C VAL A 7 27.87 -68.67 -19.65
N SER A 8 27.57 -67.86 -20.67
CA SER A 8 26.41 -66.96 -20.70
C SER A 8 25.16 -67.61 -21.33
N CYS A 9 25.26 -68.25 -22.51
CA CYS A 9 24.11 -68.86 -23.20
C CYS A 9 24.05 -70.40 -23.13
N GLY A 10 25.11 -71.07 -22.71
CA GLY A 10 25.17 -72.54 -22.59
C GLY A 10 25.39 -73.31 -23.90
N GLU A 11 25.57 -72.63 -25.04
CA GLU A 11 25.83 -73.27 -26.35
C GLU A 11 27.26 -73.81 -26.48
N SER A 12 27.43 -74.90 -27.23
CA SER A 12 28.73 -75.50 -27.54
C SER A 12 29.58 -74.60 -28.44
N LEU A 13 30.82 -74.37 -28.04
CA LEU A 13 31.81 -73.57 -28.76
C LEU A 13 32.60 -74.48 -29.69
N GLU A 14 32.49 -74.25 -31.00
CA GLU A 14 33.38 -74.88 -31.98
C GLU A 14 34.70 -74.12 -32.03
N LEU A 15 35.79 -74.78 -31.62
CA LEU A 15 37.14 -74.23 -31.69
C LEU A 15 37.67 -74.39 -33.12
N ASP A 16 38.10 -73.30 -33.74
CA ASP A 16 38.77 -73.30 -35.03
C ASP A 16 40.18 -73.94 -34.89
N GLU A 17 40.46 -75.03 -35.62
CA GLU A 17 41.70 -75.85 -35.54
C GLU A 17 42.99 -75.07 -35.87
N THR A 18 42.88 -73.81 -36.27
CA THR A 18 44.01 -72.93 -36.64
C THR A 18 44.68 -72.27 -35.43
N VAL A 19 43.99 -72.11 -34.31
CA VAL A 19 44.52 -71.41 -33.12
C VAL A 19 45.50 -72.28 -32.31
N LEU A 20 45.33 -73.61 -32.32
CA LEU A 20 46.18 -74.56 -31.58
C LEU A 20 47.61 -74.73 -32.17
N LYS A 21 47.92 -74.14 -33.33
CA LYS A 21 49.23 -74.28 -34.00
C LYS A 21 50.18 -73.10 -33.80
N GLN A 22 49.71 -71.93 -33.35
CA GLN A 22 50.55 -70.74 -33.24
C GLN A 22 51.37 -70.66 -31.93
N ASP A 23 50.91 -71.32 -30.85
CA ASP A 23 51.61 -71.26 -29.56
C ASP A 23 52.84 -72.18 -29.46
N GLN A 24 53.03 -73.13 -30.39
CA GLN A 24 54.17 -74.04 -30.36
C GLN A 24 55.43 -73.51 -31.08
N GLU A 25 55.34 -72.47 -31.90
CA GLU A 25 56.51 -71.93 -32.66
C GLU A 25 57.18 -70.70 -32.01
N GLN A 26 56.57 -70.05 -31.00
CA GLN A 26 57.17 -68.85 -30.38
C GLN A 26 57.98 -69.10 -29.10
N CYS A 27 58.02 -70.32 -28.56
CA CYS A 27 58.72 -70.61 -27.28
C CYS A 27 60.15 -71.19 -27.40
N GLN A 28 60.81 -71.20 -28.57
CA GLN A 28 62.14 -71.84 -28.70
C GLN A 28 63.30 -71.03 -29.30
N ASN A 29 63.16 -69.73 -29.58
CA ASN A 29 64.31 -68.92 -30.04
C ASN A 29 64.75 -67.86 -29.02
N GLN A 30 65.66 -68.30 -28.15
CA GLN A 30 66.92 -67.65 -27.73
C GLN A 30 66.94 -66.16 -27.33
N THR A 31 67.15 -65.99 -26.02
CA THR A 31 68.09 -65.08 -25.34
C THR A 31 69.36 -64.73 -26.13
N THR A 32 69.71 -63.43 -26.24
CA THR A 32 70.96 -62.80 -25.76
C THR A 32 70.99 -61.27 -26.03
N ASP A 33 71.17 -60.52 -24.94
CA ASP A 33 71.98 -59.31 -24.68
C ASP A 33 71.80 -57.93 -25.39
N ASP A 34 71.74 -56.93 -24.49
CA ASP A 34 72.28 -55.55 -24.48
C ASP A 34 71.44 -54.30 -24.87
N SER A 35 70.93 -53.65 -23.80
CA SER A 35 71.17 -52.25 -23.39
C SER A 35 70.92 -51.08 -24.37
N SER A 36 69.83 -50.31 -24.14
CA SER A 36 69.80 -48.84 -23.87
C SER A 36 68.52 -48.11 -24.36
N ASN A 37 67.85 -47.43 -23.42
CA ASN A 37 67.02 -46.21 -23.57
C ASN A 37 65.89 -46.14 -24.62
N SER A 38 64.63 -46.16 -24.15
CA SER A 38 63.75 -44.98 -24.23
C SER A 38 62.54 -45.11 -23.31
N ALA A 39 62.16 -43.98 -22.72
CA ALA A 39 61.26 -43.83 -21.59
C ALA A 39 59.84 -44.35 -21.85
N ALA A 40 59.32 -45.11 -20.88
CA ALA A 40 57.88 -45.31 -20.72
C ALA A 40 57.22 -43.96 -20.36
N PRO A 41 56.08 -43.59 -20.96
CA PRO A 41 55.35 -42.42 -20.51
C PRO A 41 54.84 -42.71 -19.09
N ASN A 42 55.18 -41.81 -18.17
CA ASN A 42 54.69 -41.82 -16.79
C ASN A 42 53.17 -41.85 -16.79
N LEU A 43 52.58 -43.01 -16.46
CA LEU A 43 51.20 -43.06 -16.00
C LEU A 43 51.23 -42.46 -14.59
N HIS A 44 50.92 -41.16 -14.50
CA HIS A 44 50.76 -40.50 -13.22
C HIS A 44 49.69 -41.27 -12.44
N ARG A 45 50.13 -41.99 -11.40
CA ARG A 45 49.28 -42.38 -10.29
C ARG A 45 48.70 -41.07 -9.74
N TYR A 46 47.52 -40.71 -10.20
CA TYR A 46 46.69 -39.75 -9.47
C TYR A 46 46.36 -40.46 -8.16
N GLU A 47 47.13 -40.16 -7.11
CA GLU A 47 46.61 -40.29 -5.77
C GLU A 47 45.38 -39.39 -5.72
N LEU A 48 44.20 -40.02 -5.73
CA LEU A 48 42.96 -39.33 -5.42
C LEU A 48 43.17 -38.64 -4.07
N PRO A 49 43.05 -37.30 -3.99
CA PRO A 49 42.99 -36.63 -2.71
C PRO A 49 41.88 -37.30 -1.92
N ASN A 50 42.12 -37.50 -0.62
CA ASN A 50 41.20 -38.12 0.33
C ASN A 50 39.90 -37.30 0.39
N TYR A 51 39.04 -37.43 -0.62
CA TYR A 51 37.68 -36.93 -0.61
C TYR A 51 36.93 -37.87 0.29
N SER A 52 36.78 -37.47 1.56
CA SER A 52 35.63 -37.93 2.32
C SER A 52 34.42 -37.65 1.44
N LEU A 53 33.70 -38.70 1.02
CA LEU A 53 32.37 -38.57 0.44
C LEU A 53 31.53 -37.80 1.46
N PHE A 54 31.50 -36.48 1.31
CA PHE A 54 30.59 -35.62 2.04
C PHE A 54 29.24 -35.83 1.38
N VAL A 55 28.54 -36.85 1.86
CA VAL A 55 27.10 -37.00 1.63
C VAL A 55 26.47 -35.78 2.30
N GLY A 56 26.10 -34.78 1.49
CA GLY A 56 25.28 -33.68 1.97
C GLY A 56 23.99 -34.23 2.59
N PRO A 57 23.40 -33.55 3.59
CA PRO A 57 22.22 -34.04 4.28
C PRO A 57 21.02 -33.97 3.33
N SER A 58 20.83 -34.99 2.50
CA SER A 58 19.51 -35.35 2.03
C SER A 58 18.73 -35.88 3.23
N CYS A 59 17.47 -35.46 3.30
CA CYS A 59 16.47 -35.94 4.23
C CYS A 59 16.63 -37.46 4.41
N GLY A 60 16.79 -37.88 5.67
CA GLY A 60 17.31 -39.20 6.00
C GLY A 60 16.47 -40.36 5.47
N THR A 61 17.15 -41.26 4.79
CA THR A 61 16.92 -42.71 4.88
C THR A 61 18.28 -43.39 4.76
N SER A 62 18.78 -43.90 5.89
CA SER A 62 19.82 -44.92 5.94
C SER A 62 19.43 -46.08 5.04
N LEU A 63 20.17 -46.34 3.96
CA LEU A 63 20.06 -47.59 3.22
C LEU A 63 20.79 -48.67 4.02
N ASP A 64 20.01 -49.37 4.83
CA ASP A 64 20.42 -50.57 5.54
C ASP A 64 20.61 -51.72 4.53
N LEU A 65 21.86 -52.13 4.33
CA LEU A 65 22.26 -53.17 3.37
C LEU A 65 21.76 -54.58 3.75
N SER A 66 21.08 -54.73 4.90
CA SER A 66 20.41 -55.95 5.35
C SER A 66 18.98 -56.15 4.82
N GLN A 67 18.47 -55.26 3.96
CA GLN A 67 17.11 -55.38 3.39
C GLN A 67 17.06 -55.42 1.86
N LEU A 68 18.05 -56.04 1.21
CA LEU A 68 17.87 -56.46 -0.17
C LEU A 68 16.92 -57.68 -0.22
N PRO A 69 15.87 -57.66 -1.04
CA PRO A 69 14.93 -58.78 -1.14
C PRO A 69 15.64 -60.02 -1.71
N ASP A 70 15.39 -61.17 -1.09
CA ASP A 70 15.57 -62.49 -1.72
C ASP A 70 14.63 -62.56 -2.93
N VAL A 71 15.13 -62.27 -4.12
CA VAL A 71 14.34 -62.42 -5.35
C VAL A 71 14.39 -63.87 -5.81
N SER A 72 13.45 -64.63 -5.24
CA SER A 72 12.79 -65.72 -5.95
C SER A 72 12.01 -65.17 -7.14
N SER A 73 12.25 -65.78 -8.29
CA SER A 73 11.57 -65.67 -9.58
C SER A 73 10.18 -65.02 -9.60
N THR A 74 10.07 -63.86 -10.24
CA THR A 74 8.84 -63.48 -10.97
C THR A 74 9.22 -62.76 -12.26
N ALA A 75 8.67 -63.26 -13.37
CA ALA A 75 8.73 -62.62 -14.68
C ALA A 75 8.03 -61.25 -14.64
N ASP A 76 8.47 -60.34 -15.51
CA ASP A 76 8.00 -58.95 -15.69
C ASP A 76 8.74 -57.87 -14.88
N ASP A 77 10.03 -57.66 -15.18
CA ASP A 77 10.71 -56.37 -14.93
C ASP A 77 11.54 -55.99 -16.18
N PRO A 78 11.15 -54.95 -16.95
CA PRO A 78 11.73 -54.65 -18.25
C PRO A 78 13.10 -53.98 -18.20
N GLN A 79 13.68 -53.72 -17.01
CA GLN A 79 15.00 -53.08 -16.89
C GLN A 79 16.09 -53.93 -16.23
N GLY A 80 15.81 -55.17 -15.80
CA GLY A 80 16.83 -56.21 -15.56
C GLY A 80 18.00 -55.89 -14.61
N LEU A 81 17.99 -54.75 -13.93
CA LEU A 81 19.12 -54.19 -13.17
C LEU A 81 19.47 -55.04 -11.94
N GLY A 82 18.47 -55.61 -11.26
CA GLY A 82 18.70 -56.47 -10.09
C GLY A 82 19.35 -57.82 -10.46
N THR A 83 18.87 -58.45 -11.52
CA THR A 83 19.47 -59.66 -12.10
C THR A 83 20.86 -59.38 -12.68
N PHE A 84 21.06 -58.17 -13.18
CA PHE A 84 22.32 -57.69 -13.73
C PHE A 84 23.37 -57.41 -12.65
N PHE A 85 23.03 -56.73 -11.53
CA PHE A 85 23.95 -56.56 -10.40
C PHE A 85 24.32 -57.90 -9.76
N ALA A 86 23.38 -58.85 -9.70
CA ALA A 86 23.69 -60.21 -9.26
C ALA A 86 24.62 -60.94 -10.25
N PHE A 87 24.51 -60.68 -11.55
CA PHE A 87 25.38 -61.24 -12.58
C PHE A 87 26.78 -60.61 -12.58
N THR A 88 26.89 -59.29 -12.41
CA THR A 88 28.16 -58.58 -12.32
C THR A 88 28.89 -58.84 -11.01
N ASP A 89 28.20 -58.96 -9.88
CA ASP A 89 28.83 -59.38 -8.62
C ASP A 89 29.33 -60.84 -8.69
N LYS A 90 28.62 -61.70 -9.43
CA LYS A 90 29.02 -63.09 -9.68
C LYS A 90 30.18 -63.20 -10.66
N LEU A 91 30.22 -62.38 -11.70
CA LEU A 91 31.36 -62.27 -12.62
C LEU A 91 32.58 -61.62 -11.95
N HIS A 92 32.39 -60.58 -11.15
CA HIS A 92 33.47 -59.94 -10.41
C HIS A 92 34.10 -60.91 -9.40
N LYS A 93 33.30 -61.74 -8.70
CA LYS A 93 33.82 -62.85 -7.90
C LYS A 93 34.56 -63.91 -8.73
N LEU A 94 34.03 -64.31 -9.89
CA LEU A 94 34.68 -65.29 -10.77
C LEU A 94 35.98 -64.79 -11.41
N VAL A 95 36.09 -63.47 -11.65
CA VAL A 95 37.29 -62.83 -12.24
C VAL A 95 38.38 -62.59 -11.17
N TYR A 96 37.99 -62.39 -9.91
CA TYR A 96 38.93 -62.07 -8.83
C TYR A 96 39.31 -63.26 -7.93
N ASP A 97 38.53 -64.36 -7.96
CA ASP A 97 38.90 -65.60 -7.29
C ASP A 97 39.94 -66.37 -8.11
N ASP A 98 41.21 -66.09 -7.84
CA ASP A 98 42.38 -66.87 -8.23
C ASP A 98 42.21 -68.34 -7.80
N ASN A 99 41.69 -69.20 -8.69
CA ASN A 99 42.07 -70.61 -8.87
C ASN A 99 41.12 -71.33 -9.85
N SER A 100 41.38 -71.23 -11.14
CA SER A 100 41.47 -72.40 -12.06
C SER A 100 41.74 -71.92 -13.48
N ALA A 101 42.79 -72.48 -14.08
CA ALA A 101 43.28 -72.20 -15.42
C ALA A 101 42.36 -72.75 -16.52
N ILE A 102 41.08 -72.37 -16.51
CA ILE A 102 40.13 -72.66 -17.58
C ILE A 102 39.47 -71.33 -17.94
N GLU A 103 39.93 -70.79 -19.07
CA GLU A 103 39.35 -69.67 -19.79
C GLU A 103 37.83 -69.82 -19.81
N HIS A 104 37.12 -68.90 -19.16
CA HIS A 104 35.66 -68.84 -19.17
C HIS A 104 35.22 -68.47 -20.59
N PRO A 105 34.93 -69.45 -21.46
CA PRO A 105 34.92 -69.16 -22.87
C PRO A 105 33.51 -68.67 -23.17
N MET A 106 33.40 -67.40 -23.55
CA MET A 106 32.14 -66.82 -24.00
C MET A 106 32.06 -66.97 -25.52
N CYS A 107 30.88 -67.32 -26.04
CA CYS A 107 30.70 -67.29 -27.50
C CYS A 107 30.74 -65.85 -27.97
N GLN A 108 31.17 -65.64 -29.22
CA GLN A 108 31.30 -64.32 -29.82
C GLN A 108 30.05 -63.46 -29.59
N SER A 109 28.86 -64.00 -29.84
CA SER A 109 27.58 -63.27 -29.64
C SER A 109 27.29 -62.84 -28.20
N CYS A 110 27.82 -63.56 -27.20
CA CYS A 110 27.66 -63.21 -25.78
C CYS A 110 28.71 -62.21 -25.33
N THR A 111 29.94 -62.32 -25.85
CA THR A 111 30.99 -61.32 -25.64
C THR A 111 30.58 -59.99 -26.27
N ASP A 112 30.04 -60.00 -27.49
CA ASP A 112 29.57 -58.80 -28.19
C ASP A 112 28.47 -58.09 -27.40
N LYS A 113 27.47 -58.81 -26.86
CA LYS A 113 26.42 -58.22 -25.99
C LYS A 113 26.98 -57.62 -24.69
N LEU A 114 28.02 -58.24 -24.13
CA LEU A 114 28.66 -57.74 -22.92
C LEU A 114 29.49 -56.48 -23.21
N LEU A 115 30.15 -56.44 -24.37
CA LEU A 115 30.85 -55.25 -24.86
C LEU A 115 29.86 -54.11 -25.14
N ASP A 116 28.74 -54.38 -25.83
CA ASP A 116 27.68 -53.39 -26.07
C ASP A 116 27.15 -52.79 -24.75
N TYR A 117 27.01 -53.62 -23.71
CA TYR A 117 26.59 -53.17 -22.39
C TYR A 117 27.65 -52.27 -21.72
N PHE A 118 28.92 -52.68 -21.75
CA PHE A 118 30.00 -51.88 -21.19
C PHE A 118 30.17 -50.56 -21.94
N ASP A 119 30.02 -50.57 -23.27
CA ASP A 119 30.04 -49.38 -24.11
C ASP A 119 28.88 -48.44 -23.79
N GLN A 120 27.67 -48.97 -23.59
CA GLN A 120 26.49 -48.20 -23.16
C GLN A 120 26.73 -47.57 -21.78
N THR A 121 27.21 -48.36 -20.81
CA THR A 121 27.47 -47.89 -19.43
C THR A 121 28.56 -46.83 -19.41
N LEU A 122 29.60 -47.02 -20.21
CA LEU A 122 30.68 -46.06 -20.36
C LEU A 122 30.17 -44.78 -21.02
N SER A 123 29.29 -44.87 -22.01
CA SER A 123 28.65 -43.71 -22.66
C SER A 123 27.80 -42.89 -21.69
N GLU A 124 27.03 -43.56 -20.83
CA GLU A 124 26.21 -42.94 -19.78
C GLU A 124 27.08 -42.24 -18.72
N ALA A 125 28.08 -42.93 -18.19
CA ALA A 125 29.01 -42.35 -17.21
C ALA A 125 29.80 -41.16 -17.80
N GLU A 126 30.20 -41.24 -19.07
CA GLU A 126 30.82 -40.12 -19.77
C GLU A 126 29.84 -38.95 -19.96
N GLN A 127 28.55 -39.22 -20.19
CA GLN A 127 27.53 -38.17 -20.29
C GLN A 127 27.33 -37.46 -18.96
N GLU A 128 27.23 -38.20 -17.87
CA GLU A 128 27.15 -37.63 -16.52
C GLU A 128 28.38 -36.78 -16.21
N CYS A 129 29.58 -37.28 -16.53
CA CYS A 129 30.82 -36.50 -16.41
C CYS A 129 30.77 -35.19 -17.22
N ARG A 130 30.21 -35.23 -18.45
CA ARG A 130 30.02 -34.03 -19.28
C ARG A 130 29.04 -33.05 -18.64
N GLU A 131 27.98 -33.52 -18.00
CA GLU A 131 26.99 -32.68 -17.34
C GLU A 131 27.53 -32.04 -16.07
N TYR A 132 28.22 -32.81 -15.21
CA TYR A 132 28.91 -32.26 -14.05
C TYR A 132 29.95 -31.22 -14.43
N LYS A 133 30.71 -31.47 -15.50
CA LYS A 133 31.67 -30.50 -16.01
C LYS A 133 31.01 -29.19 -16.45
N LYS A 134 29.87 -29.25 -17.15
CA LYS A 134 29.11 -28.04 -17.52
C LYS A 134 28.67 -27.24 -16.28
N ILE A 135 28.23 -27.93 -15.22
CA ILE A 135 27.84 -27.27 -13.97
C ILE A 135 29.05 -26.63 -13.30
N LEU A 136 30.19 -27.33 -13.22
CA LEU A 136 31.44 -26.78 -12.67
C LEU A 136 31.93 -25.58 -13.48
N ASP A 137 31.96 -25.68 -14.81
CA ASP A 137 32.32 -24.56 -15.69
C ASP A 137 31.36 -23.37 -15.47
N SER A 138 30.05 -23.62 -15.27
CA SER A 138 29.09 -22.56 -14.96
C SER A 138 29.31 -21.93 -13.58
N LEU A 139 29.71 -22.71 -12.58
CA LEU A 139 30.05 -22.19 -11.24
C LEU A 139 31.37 -21.40 -11.26
N ASP A 140 32.36 -21.83 -12.04
CA ASP A 140 33.62 -21.11 -12.23
C ASP A 140 33.41 -19.78 -12.97
N THR A 141 32.39 -19.69 -13.84
CA THR A 141 32.02 -18.42 -14.50
C THR A 141 31.31 -17.45 -13.55
N VAL A 142 30.63 -17.95 -12.51
CA VAL A 142 30.00 -17.12 -11.49
C VAL A 142 31.08 -16.66 -10.52
N ASN A 143 31.46 -15.39 -10.61
CA ASN A 143 32.38 -14.81 -9.66
C ASN A 143 31.64 -14.44 -8.37
N ILE A 144 31.47 -15.44 -7.49
CA ILE A 144 30.75 -15.34 -6.21
C ILE A 144 31.22 -14.12 -5.39
N ASP A 145 32.50 -13.77 -5.46
CA ASP A 145 33.06 -12.61 -4.76
C ASP A 145 32.52 -11.26 -5.28
N VAL A 146 32.22 -11.17 -6.57
CA VAL A 146 31.63 -9.96 -7.18
C VAL A 146 30.16 -9.85 -6.79
N GLU A 147 29.39 -10.94 -6.90
CA GLU A 147 27.98 -10.95 -6.52
C GLU A 147 27.79 -10.69 -5.01
N ALA A 148 28.65 -11.26 -4.17
CA ALA A 148 28.66 -11.00 -2.72
C ALA A 148 28.95 -9.52 -2.43
N ARG A 149 29.94 -8.92 -3.12
CA ARG A 149 30.28 -7.50 -2.96
C ARG A 149 29.13 -6.59 -3.43
N GLU A 150 28.47 -6.92 -4.53
CA GLU A 150 27.30 -6.16 -5.00
C GLU A 150 26.15 -6.25 -3.99
N ALA A 151 25.85 -7.44 -3.47
CA ALA A 151 24.85 -7.63 -2.43
C ALA A 151 25.17 -6.83 -1.16
N GLU A 152 26.43 -6.80 -0.72
CA GLU A 152 26.88 -6.00 0.42
C GLU A 152 26.70 -4.50 0.20
N GLN A 153 27.02 -4.00 -1.01
CA GLN A 153 26.80 -2.59 -1.37
C GLN A 153 25.31 -2.24 -1.37
N HIS A 154 24.47 -3.12 -1.91
CA HIS A 154 23.02 -2.97 -1.88
C HIS A 154 22.47 -2.95 -0.44
N LEU A 155 22.94 -3.85 0.42
CA LEU A 155 22.58 -3.87 1.84
C LEU A 155 23.02 -2.59 2.56
N ALA A 156 24.21 -2.08 2.28
CA ALA A 156 24.68 -0.82 2.86
C ALA A 156 23.81 0.37 2.43
N LYS A 157 23.40 0.42 1.16
CA LYS A 157 22.48 1.44 0.64
C LYS A 157 21.11 1.36 1.32
N LEU A 158 20.53 0.16 1.39
CA LEU A 158 19.22 -0.04 2.02
C LEU A 158 19.23 0.31 3.51
N LYS A 159 20.31 -0.01 4.25
CA LYS A 159 20.45 0.40 5.66
C LYS A 159 20.49 1.91 5.82
N LYS A 160 21.19 2.62 4.94
CA LYS A 160 21.22 4.08 4.94
C LYS A 160 19.84 4.67 4.66
N ASP A 161 19.10 4.10 3.70
CA ASP A 161 17.75 4.55 3.37
C ASP A 161 16.78 4.27 4.54
N GLU A 162 16.92 3.13 5.24
CA GLU A 162 16.17 2.82 6.45
C GLU A 162 16.41 3.87 7.56
N GLU A 163 17.65 4.29 7.78
CA GLU A 163 18.00 5.33 8.75
C GLU A 163 17.37 6.68 8.37
N ASN A 164 17.49 7.08 7.10
CA ASN A 164 16.88 8.32 6.60
C ASN A 164 15.35 8.30 6.76
N ILE A 165 14.69 7.18 6.45
CA ILE A 165 13.24 7.01 6.60
C ILE A 165 12.84 7.06 8.09
N LYS A 166 13.63 6.46 8.98
CA LYS A 166 13.38 6.55 10.42
C LYS A 166 13.47 7.99 10.93
N GLU A 167 14.40 8.79 10.40
CA GLU A 167 14.52 10.20 10.76
C GLU A 167 13.31 11.01 10.25
N THR A 168 12.91 10.83 8.99
CA THR A 168 11.72 11.51 8.45
C THR A 168 10.45 11.10 9.17
N LEU A 169 10.31 9.83 9.56
CA LEU A 169 9.17 9.35 10.35
C LEU A 169 9.09 10.04 11.72
N LYS A 170 10.22 10.21 12.41
CA LYS A 170 10.26 10.94 13.69
C LYS A 170 9.83 12.40 13.52
N GLU A 171 10.28 13.05 12.46
CA GLU A 171 9.90 14.44 12.18
C GLU A 171 8.40 14.55 11.87
N VAL A 172 7.86 13.65 11.04
CA VAL A 172 6.42 13.59 10.77
C VAL A 172 5.61 13.36 12.05
N GLN A 173 6.04 12.43 12.91
CA GLN A 173 5.39 12.19 14.21
C GLN A 173 5.40 13.42 15.13
N ARG A 174 6.49 14.20 15.11
CA ARG A 174 6.58 15.46 15.88
C ARG A 174 5.59 16.50 15.36
N VAL A 175 5.46 16.63 14.03
CA VAL A 175 4.51 17.55 13.40
C VAL A 175 3.07 17.13 13.71
N ASP A 176 2.76 15.82 13.62
CA ASP A 176 1.45 15.26 13.95
C ASP A 176 1.01 15.63 15.37
N GLN A 177 1.86 15.38 16.37
CA GLN A 177 1.59 15.75 17.76
C GLN A 177 1.37 17.25 17.95
N ASN A 178 2.11 18.10 17.23
CA ASN A 178 1.94 19.54 17.34
C ASN A 178 0.61 20.01 16.70
N LEU A 179 0.24 19.41 15.57
CA LEU A 179 -1.03 19.70 14.90
C LEU A 179 -2.22 19.24 15.74
N ASP A 180 -2.14 18.09 16.40
CA ASP A 180 -3.19 17.63 17.32
C ASP A 180 -3.44 18.65 18.45
N LEU A 181 -2.38 19.18 19.06
CA LEU A 181 -2.48 20.22 20.07
C LEU A 181 -3.11 21.53 19.53
N GLU A 182 -2.74 21.93 18.31
CA GLU A 182 -3.30 23.12 17.66
C GLU A 182 -4.79 22.93 17.33
N ILE A 183 -5.17 21.75 16.84
CA ILE A 183 -6.56 21.37 16.58
C ILE A 183 -7.38 21.41 17.87
N GLU A 184 -6.89 20.83 18.96
CA GLU A 184 -7.58 20.85 20.26
C GLU A 184 -7.79 22.28 20.80
N ALA A 185 -6.78 23.15 20.63
CA ALA A 185 -6.86 24.55 21.04
C ALA A 185 -7.93 25.32 20.23
N GLU A 186 -7.94 25.16 18.91
CA GLU A 186 -8.94 25.80 18.04
C GLU A 186 -10.34 25.21 18.27
N GLN A 187 -10.48 23.90 18.51
CA GLN A 187 -11.75 23.30 18.90
C GLN A 187 -12.30 23.88 20.21
N SER A 188 -11.45 24.08 21.22
CA SER A 188 -11.83 24.68 22.50
C SER A 188 -12.31 26.13 22.32
N LYS A 189 -11.65 26.89 21.44
CA LYS A 189 -12.04 28.26 21.08
C LYS A 189 -13.36 28.31 20.33
N LEU A 190 -13.60 27.38 19.39
CA LEU A 190 -14.89 27.24 18.71
C LEU A 190 -16.01 26.93 19.69
N GLN A 191 -15.79 26.01 20.64
CA GLN A 191 -16.77 25.71 21.69
C GLN A 191 -17.12 26.97 22.49
N LEU A 192 -16.13 27.75 22.92
CA LEU A 192 -16.35 29.00 23.64
C LEU A 192 -17.19 29.98 22.80
N LEU A 193 -16.86 30.16 21.53
CA LEU A 193 -17.60 31.05 20.63
C LEU A 193 -19.04 30.58 20.43
N THR A 194 -19.27 29.28 20.23
CA THR A 194 -20.63 28.73 20.08
C THR A 194 -21.47 28.95 21.34
N GLU A 195 -20.88 28.85 22.54
CA GLU A 195 -21.58 29.15 23.79
C GLU A 195 -21.94 30.64 23.90
N GLN A 196 -21.02 31.53 23.51
CA GLN A 196 -21.27 32.97 23.46
C GLN A 196 -22.38 33.31 22.46
N GLU A 197 -22.34 32.73 21.25
CA GLU A 197 -23.39 32.88 20.25
C GLU A 197 -24.73 32.35 20.77
N ALA A 198 -24.75 31.21 21.44
CA ALA A 198 -25.98 30.66 22.03
C ALA A 198 -26.59 31.60 23.09
N LYS A 199 -25.75 32.27 23.91
CA LYS A 199 -26.20 33.30 24.85
C LYS A 199 -26.83 34.49 24.12
N LEU A 200 -26.20 34.96 23.04
CA LEU A 200 -26.73 36.04 22.22
C LEU A 200 -28.04 35.64 21.53
N TRP A 201 -28.12 34.42 20.99
CA TRP A 201 -29.33 33.89 20.35
C TRP A 201 -30.49 33.73 21.33
N ARG A 202 -30.23 33.33 22.58
CA ARG A 202 -31.25 33.32 23.64
C ARG A 202 -31.78 34.73 23.91
N ARG A 203 -30.88 35.69 24.14
CA ARG A 203 -31.25 37.09 24.37
C ARG A 203 -32.04 37.66 23.19
N TYR A 204 -31.60 37.39 21.96
CA TYR A 204 -32.30 37.80 20.75
C TYR A 204 -33.70 37.17 20.65
N ARG A 205 -33.83 35.86 20.90
CA ARG A 205 -35.11 35.15 20.85
C ARG A 205 -36.08 35.71 21.89
N ASP A 206 -35.61 35.98 23.08
CA ASP A 206 -36.41 36.56 24.16
C ASP A 206 -36.86 37.98 23.80
N LEU A 207 -35.95 38.83 23.32
CA LEU A 207 -36.29 40.17 22.83
C LEU A 207 -37.31 40.11 21.68
N ARG A 208 -37.13 39.20 20.72
CA ARG A 208 -38.05 39.03 19.58
C ARG A 208 -39.45 38.59 20.03
N ARG A 209 -39.54 37.61 20.95
CA ARG A 209 -40.83 37.16 21.52
C ARG A 209 -41.51 38.28 22.30
N LYS A 210 -40.75 38.99 23.14
CA LYS A 210 -41.25 40.05 24.03
C LYS A 210 -41.68 41.30 23.26
N ALA A 211 -40.96 41.67 22.19
CA ALA A 211 -41.32 42.79 21.34
C ALA A 211 -42.69 42.58 20.66
N GLY A 212 -43.15 41.33 20.50
CA GLY A 212 -44.51 41.00 20.02
C GLY A 212 -44.88 41.70 18.70
N LEU A 213 -43.88 42.10 17.90
CA LEU A 213 -44.06 42.97 16.75
C LEU A 213 -44.55 42.13 15.57
N LYS A 214 -45.86 42.12 15.38
CA LYS A 214 -46.47 41.64 14.13
C LYS A 214 -46.42 42.79 13.13
N LEU A 215 -45.42 42.76 12.27
CA LEU A 215 -45.33 43.65 11.12
C LEU A 215 -46.39 43.25 10.08
N GLU A 216 -47.04 44.24 9.47
CA GLU A 216 -48.18 43.98 8.58
C GLU A 216 -47.76 43.63 7.15
N ARG A 217 -46.65 44.21 6.68
CA ARG A 217 -46.21 44.15 5.28
C ARG A 217 -44.99 43.26 5.03
N TYR A 218 -44.14 43.11 6.05
CA TYR A 218 -42.84 42.46 5.90
C TYR A 218 -42.54 41.59 7.11
N GLU A 219 -41.90 40.46 6.88
CA GLU A 219 -41.28 39.66 7.93
C GLU A 219 -39.77 39.91 7.94
N LEU A 220 -39.21 40.21 9.12
CA LEU A 220 -37.77 40.38 9.31
C LEU A 220 -37.12 39.02 9.57
N VAL A 221 -36.15 38.65 8.73
CA VAL A 221 -35.38 37.41 8.88
C VAL A 221 -33.92 37.74 9.20
N PRO A 222 -33.50 37.60 10.49
CA PRO A 222 -32.11 37.77 10.87
C PRO A 222 -31.27 36.62 10.30
N PHE A 223 -30.26 36.93 9.49
CA PHE A 223 -29.36 35.93 8.91
C PHE A 223 -27.94 36.48 8.83
N ALA A 224 -27.44 36.97 9.98
CA ALA A 224 -26.13 37.61 10.11
C ALA A 224 -25.90 38.71 9.05
N ASN A 225 -24.76 38.66 8.35
CA ASN A 225 -24.40 39.55 7.25
C ASN A 225 -25.25 39.38 5.98
N TYR A 226 -26.11 38.36 5.93
CA TYR A 226 -27.01 38.05 4.84
C TYR A 226 -28.49 38.25 5.21
N SER A 227 -28.76 39.08 6.22
CA SER A 227 -30.13 39.38 6.67
C SER A 227 -31.03 39.92 5.54
N TYR A 228 -32.32 39.62 5.59
CA TYR A 228 -33.28 40.01 4.56
C TYR A 228 -34.70 40.20 5.14
N LEU A 229 -35.58 40.82 4.35
CA LEU A 229 -37.01 40.88 4.63
C LEU A 229 -37.77 40.02 3.63
N VAL A 230 -38.91 39.48 4.04
CA VAL A 230 -39.87 38.82 3.14
C VAL A 230 -41.12 39.67 3.06
N CYS A 231 -41.51 40.08 1.85
CA CYS A 231 -42.78 40.79 1.66
C CYS A 231 -43.95 39.81 1.80
N LEU A 232 -44.84 40.04 2.76
CA LEU A 232 -45.94 39.13 3.07
C LEU A 232 -46.98 38.99 1.94
N GLN A 233 -47.11 40.02 1.11
CA GLN A 233 -48.06 40.02 -0.01
C GLN A 233 -47.53 39.26 -1.24
N SER A 234 -46.23 39.36 -1.51
CA SER A 234 -45.63 38.83 -2.75
C SER A 234 -44.72 37.62 -2.54
N GLY A 235 -44.36 37.31 -1.29
CA GLY A 235 -43.33 36.31 -0.95
C GLY A 235 -41.91 36.70 -1.39
N LYS A 236 -41.72 37.92 -1.92
CA LYS A 236 -40.43 38.36 -2.45
C LYS A 236 -39.42 38.62 -1.31
N GLU A 237 -38.25 38.03 -1.45
CA GLU A 237 -37.08 38.32 -0.60
C GLU A 237 -36.43 39.65 -0.97
N LEU A 238 -36.20 40.48 0.05
CA LEU A 238 -35.57 41.79 -0.03
C LEU A 238 -34.28 41.78 0.81
N ARG A 239 -33.15 41.65 0.13
CA ARG A 239 -31.82 41.46 0.76
C ARG A 239 -31.30 42.78 1.33
N LEU A 240 -30.94 42.79 2.62
CA LEU A 240 -30.32 43.92 3.31
C LEU A 240 -28.79 43.90 3.22
N TYR A 241 -28.26 43.23 2.20
CA TYR A 241 -26.84 43.14 1.94
C TYR A 241 -26.60 43.30 0.44
N THR A 242 -25.37 43.70 0.10
CA THR A 242 -24.88 43.74 -1.26
C THR A 242 -23.78 42.69 -1.42
N ASP A 243 -23.58 42.24 -2.65
CA ASP A 243 -22.58 41.24 -3.04
C ASP A 243 -21.15 41.80 -3.12
N GLY A 244 -20.99 43.11 -2.89
CA GLY A 244 -19.70 43.81 -3.05
C GLY A 244 -19.31 43.93 -4.52
N GLY A 245 -18.91 45.13 -4.95
CA GLY A 245 -18.52 45.36 -6.34
C GLY A 245 -17.96 46.75 -6.57
N VAL A 246 -17.27 46.93 -7.69
CA VAL A 246 -16.53 48.16 -8.07
C VAL A 246 -17.46 49.38 -8.27
N LYS A 247 -18.79 49.19 -8.21
CA LYS A 247 -19.78 50.25 -8.36
C LYS A 247 -20.68 50.32 -7.13
N PHE A 248 -20.21 51.03 -6.10
CA PHE A 248 -20.96 51.37 -4.88
C PHE A 248 -22.28 52.13 -5.15
N ASN A 249 -22.44 52.72 -6.35
CA ASN A 249 -23.42 53.78 -6.58
C ASN A 249 -24.84 53.32 -6.93
N TRP A 250 -25.11 52.02 -7.06
CA TRP A 250 -26.48 51.58 -7.37
C TRP A 250 -26.77 50.11 -7.07
N HIS A 251 -27.57 49.87 -6.04
CA HIS A 251 -28.09 48.55 -5.71
C HIS A 251 -29.63 48.56 -5.62
N PRO A 252 -30.37 48.42 -6.74
CA PRO A 252 -31.84 48.50 -6.76
C PRO A 252 -32.54 47.56 -5.78
N ARG A 253 -32.00 46.34 -5.63
CA ARG A 253 -32.55 45.32 -4.74
C ARG A 253 -32.36 45.70 -3.27
N PHE A 254 -31.18 46.24 -2.94
CA PHE A 254 -30.87 46.76 -1.61
C PHE A 254 -31.70 48.01 -1.31
N ASP A 255 -31.84 48.94 -2.26
CA ASP A 255 -32.67 50.13 -2.13
C ASP A 255 -34.12 49.78 -1.83
N GLN A 256 -34.67 48.75 -2.47
CA GLN A 256 -36.00 48.26 -2.14
C GLN A 256 -36.06 47.68 -0.71
N ALA A 257 -35.03 46.93 -0.30
CA ALA A 257 -34.97 46.31 1.02
C ALA A 257 -34.83 47.34 2.15
N ILE A 258 -33.94 48.34 2.01
CA ILE A 258 -33.73 49.34 3.04
C ILE A 258 -34.94 50.27 3.18
N VAL A 259 -35.65 50.58 2.09
CA VAL A 259 -36.92 51.32 2.17
C VAL A 259 -37.99 50.50 2.87
N ALA A 260 -38.08 49.19 2.59
CA ALA A 260 -38.98 48.30 3.34
C ALA A 260 -38.59 48.21 4.83
N PHE A 261 -37.30 48.26 5.14
CA PHE A 261 -36.81 48.28 6.53
C PHE A 261 -37.18 49.57 7.27
N VAL A 262 -37.06 50.74 6.63
CA VAL A 262 -37.55 52.02 7.19
C VAL A 262 -39.05 51.94 7.49
N ASP A 263 -39.81 51.33 6.60
CA ASP A 263 -41.24 51.12 6.80
C ASP A 263 -41.56 50.22 8.01
N CYS A 264 -40.75 49.17 8.22
CA CYS A 264 -40.84 48.36 9.44
C CYS A 264 -40.54 49.18 10.70
N LEU A 265 -39.58 50.10 10.64
CA LEU A 265 -39.24 50.96 11.77
C LEU A 265 -40.33 52.01 12.06
N CYS A 266 -41.02 52.52 11.04
CA CYS A 266 -42.20 53.35 11.20
C CYS A 266 -43.35 52.59 11.91
N GLN A 267 -43.58 51.32 11.55
CA GLN A 267 -44.56 50.47 12.24
C GLN A 267 -44.16 50.22 13.70
N LEU A 268 -42.86 50.01 13.95
CA LEU A 268 -42.35 49.88 15.32
C LEU A 268 -42.56 51.15 16.14
N GLU A 269 -42.29 52.33 15.59
CA GLU A 269 -42.54 53.61 16.26
C GLU A 269 -44.02 53.76 16.65
N GLN A 270 -44.94 53.46 15.74
CA GLN A 270 -46.37 53.48 16.02
C GLN A 270 -46.74 52.51 17.15
N ARG A 271 -46.12 51.33 17.18
CA ARG A 271 -46.34 50.36 18.25
C ARG A 271 -45.78 50.83 19.60
N ILE A 272 -44.61 51.46 19.62
CA ILE A 272 -44.03 52.03 20.84
C ILE A 272 -44.90 53.19 21.37
N ARG A 273 -45.45 54.04 20.50
CA ARG A 273 -46.43 55.07 20.89
C ARG A 273 -47.64 54.51 21.61
N GLN A 274 -48.14 53.34 21.17
CA GLN A 274 -49.24 52.66 21.85
C GLN A 274 -48.86 52.09 23.22
N LEU A 275 -47.58 51.77 23.45
CA LEU A 275 -47.10 51.15 24.69
C LEU A 275 -46.64 52.19 25.73
N VAL A 276 -45.89 53.21 25.30
CA VAL A 276 -45.24 54.19 26.17
C VAL A 276 -46.08 55.45 26.34
N GLY A 277 -46.84 55.84 25.32
CA GLY A 277 -47.65 57.06 25.32
C GLY A 277 -47.63 57.78 23.97
N VAL A 278 -48.71 58.52 23.69
CA VAL A 278 -48.94 59.18 22.40
C VAL A 278 -47.87 60.23 22.06
N ASP A 279 -47.22 60.80 23.08
CA ASP A 279 -46.19 61.82 22.93
C ASP A 279 -44.82 61.27 22.51
N TYR A 280 -44.64 59.94 22.50
CA TYR A 280 -43.38 59.34 22.08
C TYR A 280 -43.13 59.57 20.59
N ASN A 281 -42.02 60.21 20.24
CA ASN A 281 -41.58 60.38 18.87
C ASN A 281 -40.10 60.02 18.74
N LEU A 282 -39.76 59.34 17.65
CA LEU A 282 -38.36 59.16 17.31
C LEU A 282 -37.72 60.51 16.94
N PRO A 283 -36.42 60.70 17.25
CA PRO A 283 -35.75 61.99 17.04
C PRO A 283 -35.71 62.40 15.56
N TYR A 284 -35.62 61.43 14.65
CA TYR A 284 -35.62 61.69 13.21
C TYR A 284 -36.89 61.15 12.58
N LYS A 285 -37.66 62.03 11.92
CA LYS A 285 -38.90 61.63 11.24
C LYS A 285 -38.58 60.85 9.99
N MET A 286 -39.28 59.74 9.78
CA MET A 286 -39.12 58.85 8.63
C MET A 286 -40.37 58.89 7.77
N ARG A 287 -40.21 59.07 6.45
CA ARG A 287 -41.31 59.02 5.49
C ARG A 287 -40.82 58.42 4.18
N GLY A 288 -41.35 57.24 3.84
CA GLY A 288 -40.95 56.51 2.64
C GLY A 288 -39.46 56.20 2.67
N ASP A 289 -38.72 56.71 1.69
CA ASP A 289 -37.27 56.53 1.60
C ASP A 289 -36.44 57.62 2.27
N LYS A 290 -37.06 58.60 2.95
CA LYS A 290 -36.35 59.77 3.48
C LYS A 290 -36.42 59.86 5.00
N ILE A 291 -35.32 60.34 5.57
CA ILE A 291 -35.16 60.65 6.99
C ILE A 291 -34.83 62.14 7.12
N GLU A 292 -35.54 62.82 8.01
CA GLU A 292 -35.41 64.27 8.24
C GLU A 292 -34.49 64.56 9.43
N ASP A 293 -33.51 65.45 9.24
CA ASP A 293 -32.66 65.99 10.30
C ASP A 293 -32.43 67.50 10.08
N GLY A 294 -32.83 68.32 11.06
CA GLY A 294 -32.65 69.78 11.01
C GLY A 294 -33.28 70.48 9.80
N GLY A 295 -34.41 69.96 9.29
CA GLY A 295 -35.10 70.47 8.10
C GLY A 295 -34.55 69.95 6.76
N ASN A 296 -33.43 69.20 6.77
CA ASN A 296 -32.89 68.54 5.59
C ASN A 296 -33.42 67.11 5.47
N GLN A 297 -33.66 66.66 4.24
CA GLN A 297 -34.07 65.29 3.95
C GLN A 297 -32.93 64.47 3.34
N TYR A 298 -32.68 63.30 3.91
CA TYR A 298 -31.66 62.35 3.46
C TYR A 298 -32.33 61.05 3.01
N SER A 299 -32.02 60.59 1.80
CA SER A 299 -32.56 59.32 1.30
C SER A 299 -31.74 58.14 1.83
N VAL A 300 -32.43 57.05 2.17
CA VAL A 300 -31.80 55.76 2.51
C VAL A 300 -31.38 54.95 1.28
N ARG A 301 -31.82 55.36 0.09
CA ARG A 301 -31.43 54.72 -1.17
C ARG A 301 -30.00 55.08 -1.54
N THR A 302 -29.29 54.13 -2.13
CA THR A 302 -27.98 54.31 -2.74
C THR A 302 -28.09 54.99 -4.10
N HIS A 303 -29.19 54.76 -4.83
CA HIS A 303 -29.42 55.36 -6.14
C HIS A 303 -29.51 56.90 -6.09
N PHE A 304 -28.80 57.58 -7.01
CA PHE A 304 -28.75 59.04 -7.10
C PHE A 304 -28.43 59.75 -5.77
N ASN A 305 -27.60 59.11 -4.93
CA ASN A 305 -27.23 59.63 -3.63
C ASN A 305 -25.71 59.75 -3.51
N SER A 306 -25.24 60.71 -2.70
CA SER A 306 -23.83 60.77 -2.32
C SER A 306 -23.58 59.90 -1.10
N GLU A 307 -22.37 59.34 -1.00
CA GLU A 307 -21.98 58.52 0.14
C GLU A 307 -22.14 59.27 1.48
N GLU A 308 -21.82 60.57 1.52
CA GLU A 308 -21.99 61.41 2.71
C GLU A 308 -23.46 61.53 3.13
N ARG A 309 -24.38 61.77 2.18
CA ARG A 309 -25.81 61.91 2.46
C ARG A 309 -26.44 60.58 2.84
N TRP A 310 -26.05 59.49 2.18
CA TRP A 310 -26.49 58.14 2.53
C TRP A 310 -25.99 57.73 3.91
N THR A 311 -24.72 57.98 4.22
CA THR A 311 -24.12 57.72 5.55
C THR A 311 -24.81 58.53 6.63
N LYS A 312 -25.16 59.80 6.34
CA LYS A 312 -25.96 60.63 7.25
C LYS A 312 -27.36 60.02 7.49
N ALA A 313 -28.02 59.52 6.45
CA ALA A 313 -29.29 58.80 6.60
C ALA A 313 -29.13 57.55 7.47
N MET A 314 -28.09 56.73 7.25
CA MET A 314 -27.81 55.54 8.05
C MET A 314 -27.54 55.89 9.52
N LYS A 315 -26.80 56.98 9.79
CA LYS A 315 -26.58 57.48 11.15
C LYS A 315 -27.89 57.84 11.84
N CYS A 316 -28.78 58.56 11.16
CA CYS A 316 -30.10 58.90 11.70
C CYS A 316 -30.96 57.66 11.95
N LEU A 317 -30.96 56.70 11.01
CA LEU A 317 -31.66 55.43 11.14
C LEU A 317 -31.19 54.62 12.37
N LEU A 318 -29.87 54.49 12.54
CA LEU A 318 -29.28 53.80 13.70
C LEU A 318 -29.58 54.51 15.02
N THR A 319 -29.62 55.84 15.00
CA THR A 319 -30.00 56.62 16.18
C THR A 319 -31.46 56.38 16.56
N ASN A 320 -32.37 56.39 15.58
CA ASN A 320 -33.76 56.02 15.80
C ASN A 320 -33.90 54.60 16.37
N LEU A 321 -33.16 53.62 15.84
CA LEU A 321 -33.14 52.26 16.37
C LEU A 321 -32.66 52.22 17.84
N LYS A 322 -31.63 52.99 18.18
CA LYS A 322 -31.15 53.12 19.57
C LYS A 322 -32.24 53.69 20.49
N TRP A 323 -32.96 54.71 20.04
CA TRP A 323 -34.08 55.30 20.79
C TRP A 323 -35.27 54.35 20.93
N ALA A 324 -35.61 53.60 19.87
CA ALA A 324 -36.64 52.58 19.93
C ALA A 324 -36.28 51.47 20.93
N LEU A 325 -35.04 50.99 20.90
CA LEU A 325 -34.54 50.01 21.86
C LEU A 325 -34.57 50.55 23.29
N ALA A 326 -34.14 51.79 23.50
CA ALA A 326 -34.21 52.44 24.81
C ALA A 326 -35.63 52.72 25.30
N ALA A 327 -36.65 52.72 24.43
CA ALA A 327 -38.05 52.84 24.84
C ALA A 327 -38.67 51.49 25.19
N ILE A 328 -38.21 50.42 24.53
CA ILE A 328 -38.70 49.06 24.78
C ILE A 328 -38.11 48.51 26.10
N LEU A 329 -36.82 48.76 26.37
CA LEU A 329 -36.13 48.20 27.55
C LEU A 329 -36.67 48.64 28.93
N PRO A 330 -37.06 49.90 29.20
CA PRO A 330 -37.55 50.33 30.51
C PRO A 330 -39.00 49.94 30.79
N VAL A 331 -39.83 49.77 29.75
CA VAL A 331 -41.19 49.21 29.88
C VAL A 331 -41.15 47.78 30.47
N GLU A 332 -39.99 47.13 30.43
CA GLU A 332 -39.74 45.79 30.96
C GLU A 332 -39.77 45.72 32.51
N GLU A 333 -39.49 46.81 33.24
CA GLU A 333 -39.48 46.80 34.71
C GLU A 333 -40.89 47.01 35.32
N SER A 334 -41.77 47.72 34.62
CA SER A 334 -43.12 48.05 35.12
C SER A 334 -44.19 47.00 34.75
N CYS A 335 -43.99 46.23 33.67
CA CYS A 335 -44.89 45.13 33.33
C CYS A 335 -44.64 43.85 34.15
N THR A 336 -43.43 43.67 34.70
CA THR A 336 -43.11 42.49 35.56
C THR A 336 -43.57 42.66 37.01
N SER A 337 -43.71 43.90 37.50
CA SER A 337 -44.27 44.18 38.83
C SER A 337 -45.80 44.04 38.90
N ASN A 338 -46.51 44.35 37.80
CA ASN A 338 -47.98 44.29 37.79
C ASN A 338 -48.56 42.87 37.65
N THR A 339 -47.83 41.90 37.10
CA THR A 339 -48.27 40.50 37.07
C THR A 339 -47.98 39.73 38.36
N ALA A 340 -47.00 40.16 39.16
CA ALA A 340 -46.74 39.59 40.49
C ALA A 340 -47.74 40.08 41.57
N ALA A 341 -48.32 41.27 41.39
CA ALA A 341 -49.24 41.88 42.35
C ALA A 341 -50.72 41.49 42.17
N SER A 342 -51.09 40.80 41.07
CA SER A 342 -52.47 40.32 40.82
C SER A 342 -52.68 38.83 41.12
N SER A 343 -51.69 38.16 41.72
CA SER A 343 -51.75 36.74 42.08
C SER A 343 -51.53 36.47 43.57
N VAL A 344 -51.89 37.42 44.45
CA VAL A 344 -51.97 37.21 45.90
C VAL A 344 -53.35 37.59 46.41
#